data_AF-A0A7X7S825-F1
#
_entry.id   AF-A0A7X7S825-F1
#
_cell.length_a   1.000
_cell.length_b   1.000
_cell.length_c   1.000
_cell.angle_alpha   90.00
_cell.angle_beta   90.00
_cell.angle_gamma   90.00
#
_symmetry.space_group_name_H-M   'P 1'
#
loop_
_entity.id
_entity.type
_entity.pdbx_description
1 polymer ?
#
loop_
_entity_poly.entity_id
_entity_poly.type
_entity_poly.pdbx_seq_one_letter_code
_entity_poly.pdbx_strand_id
1 'polypeptide(L)'
;MAGKPVLRLVPPPATAPEQVKPSKQKRAVGSYVQRGENSYRLRYKGKSKTIQAPSIPKVEQALAAFIAEVDKDKFKPPAKMTVKQLSIRFLRDNPDLSEHTRANYKIHLDDRILPVFGDLKIDKVKPAHIYDFLSNLTEDGIRKDNKPGGLGPATIQKIFHVLSSMFSFATDMEEIE
;
A
#
# COMPACT_ATOMS: atom_id res chain seq x y z
N MET A 1 17.56 -77.61 0.74
CA MET A 1 17.48 -76.23 1.27
C MET A 1 17.15 -75.28 0.13
N ALA A 2 15.92 -74.77 0.14
CA ALA A 2 15.33 -73.64 -0.61
C ALA A 2 15.80 -73.32 -2.05
N GLY A 3 14.96 -73.69 -3.03
CA GLY A 3 14.88 -72.99 -4.30
C GLY A 3 14.18 -71.63 -4.14
N LYS A 4 14.72 -70.59 -4.78
CA LYS A 4 14.07 -69.28 -4.95
C LYS A 4 13.85 -69.04 -6.46
N PRO A 5 12.64 -68.64 -6.90
CA PRO A 5 12.39 -68.34 -8.30
C PRO A 5 12.99 -66.98 -8.67
N VAL A 6 13.69 -66.94 -9.81
CA VAL A 6 14.22 -65.71 -10.43
C VAL A 6 13.06 -65.02 -11.16
N LEU A 7 12.64 -63.86 -10.63
CA LEU A 7 11.70 -62.95 -11.30
C LEU A 7 12.32 -62.43 -12.59
N ARG A 8 11.72 -62.77 -13.74
CA ARG A 8 11.98 -62.07 -15.01
C ARG A 8 11.42 -60.64 -14.90
N LEU A 9 12.31 -59.66 -14.91
CA LEU A 9 11.96 -58.25 -15.11
C LEU A 9 11.33 -58.08 -16.49
N VAL A 10 10.04 -57.75 -16.51
CA VAL A 10 9.37 -57.19 -17.68
C VAL A 10 9.97 -55.80 -17.93
N PRO A 11 10.45 -55.48 -19.15
CA PRO A 11 10.90 -54.13 -19.45
C PRO A 11 9.70 -53.16 -19.37
N PRO A 12 9.86 -51.96 -18.76
CA PRO A 12 8.80 -50.96 -18.76
C PRO A 12 8.48 -50.52 -20.20
N PRO A 13 7.21 -50.27 -20.52
CA PRO A 13 6.78 -49.92 -21.88
C PRO A 13 7.36 -48.57 -22.34
N ALA A 14 7.65 -48.51 -23.63
CA ALA A 14 8.28 -47.42 -24.36
C ALA A 14 7.72 -46.03 -23.99
N THR A 15 8.66 -45.13 -23.68
CA THR A 15 8.45 -43.68 -23.54
C THR A 15 7.85 -43.13 -24.84
N ALA A 16 6.54 -42.84 -24.81
CA ALA A 16 5.83 -42.09 -25.85
C ALA A 16 6.18 -40.58 -25.78
N PRO A 17 6.04 -39.84 -26.90
CA PRO A 17 7.03 -38.87 -27.34
C PRO A 17 6.92 -37.50 -26.67
N GLU A 18 8.11 -36.94 -26.46
CA GLU A 18 8.41 -35.53 -26.28
C GLU A 18 7.75 -34.67 -27.37
N GLN A 19 6.91 -33.72 -26.99
CA GLN A 19 6.43 -32.66 -27.89
C GLN A 19 6.43 -31.30 -27.16
N VAL A 20 7.51 -30.56 -27.44
CA VAL A 20 7.62 -29.12 -27.72
C VAL A 20 7.26 -28.13 -26.61
N LYS A 21 8.32 -27.61 -25.97
CA LYS A 21 8.33 -26.29 -25.34
C LYS A 21 8.35 -25.20 -26.42
N PRO A 22 7.45 -24.21 -26.42
CA PRO A 22 7.71 -22.91 -27.03
C PRO A 22 8.16 -21.95 -25.93
N SER A 23 9.45 -21.59 -25.93
CA SER A 23 10.02 -20.38 -26.53
C SER A 23 10.11 -19.22 -25.53
N LYS A 24 11.34 -18.80 -25.26
CA LYS A 24 11.69 -17.63 -24.45
C LYS A 24 11.15 -16.38 -25.14
N GLN A 25 10.10 -15.75 -24.62
CA GLN A 25 9.69 -14.40 -25.04
C GLN A 25 9.49 -13.50 -23.82
N LYS A 26 9.97 -12.25 -23.99
CA LYS A 26 10.28 -11.20 -22.99
C LYS A 26 9.42 -11.27 -21.72
N ARG A 27 10.08 -11.19 -20.56
CA ARG A 27 9.49 -11.17 -19.21
C ARG A 27 8.30 -10.20 -19.14
N ALA A 28 7.11 -10.69 -19.44
CA ALA A 28 5.88 -9.99 -19.18
C ALA A 28 5.73 -9.95 -17.66
N VAL A 29 5.36 -8.77 -17.14
CA VAL A 29 5.36 -8.44 -15.72
C VAL A 29 4.31 -9.26 -14.94
N GLY A 30 3.42 -9.98 -15.63
CA GLY A 30 2.47 -10.97 -15.09
C GLY A 30 2.52 -12.32 -15.84
N SER A 31 1.88 -13.35 -15.26
CA SER A 31 1.83 -14.72 -15.81
C SER A 31 0.39 -15.18 -16.04
N TYR A 32 0.19 -16.17 -16.92
CA TYR A 32 -1.11 -16.83 -17.10
C TYR A 32 -0.96 -18.35 -17.12
N VAL A 33 -2.00 -19.06 -16.67
CA VAL A 33 -2.07 -20.52 -16.64
C VAL A 33 -3.37 -20.98 -17.27
N GLN A 34 -3.29 -21.91 -18.24
CA GLN A 34 -4.48 -22.53 -18.81
C GLN A 34 -5.12 -23.49 -17.79
N ARG A 35 -6.44 -23.40 -17.63
CA ARG A 35 -7.23 -24.21 -16.68
C ARG A 35 -8.22 -25.14 -17.36
N GLY A 36 -8.57 -24.88 -18.61
CA GLY A 36 -9.52 -25.66 -19.42
C GLY A 36 -9.49 -25.24 -20.88
N GLU A 37 -10.42 -25.76 -21.68
CA GLU A 37 -10.58 -25.32 -23.06
C GLU A 37 -10.95 -23.83 -23.09
N ASN A 38 -10.10 -23.02 -23.71
CA ASN A 38 -10.19 -21.55 -23.75
C ASN A 38 -10.19 -20.82 -22.40
N SER A 39 -9.89 -21.50 -21.28
CA SER A 39 -9.91 -20.89 -19.96
C SER A 39 -8.51 -20.58 -19.44
N TYR A 40 -8.25 -19.31 -19.13
CA TYR A 40 -6.94 -18.83 -18.67
C TYR A 40 -7.06 -18.07 -17.35
N ARG A 41 -6.19 -18.38 -16.40
CA ARG A 41 -6.03 -17.63 -15.14
C ARG A 41 -4.84 -16.69 -15.26
N LEU A 42 -5.12 -15.40 -15.32
CA LEU A 42 -4.15 -14.32 -15.25
C LEU A 42 -3.69 -14.11 -13.80
N ARG A 43 -2.41 -13.83 -13.59
CA ARG A 43 -1.78 -13.58 -12.29
C ARG A 43 -0.83 -12.41 -12.36
N TYR A 44 -0.99 -11.46 -11.44
CA TYR A 44 -0.12 -10.31 -11.32
C TYR A 44 -0.17 -9.72 -9.91
N LYS A 45 1.00 -9.46 -9.29
CA LYS A 45 1.15 -8.87 -7.94
C LYS A 45 0.20 -9.46 -6.88
N GLY A 46 0.02 -10.79 -6.86
CA GLY A 46 -0.84 -11.51 -5.90
C GLY A 46 -2.34 -11.50 -6.21
N LYS A 47 -2.81 -10.72 -7.19
CA LYS A 47 -4.19 -10.77 -7.70
C LYS A 47 -4.30 -11.77 -8.86
N SER A 48 -5.45 -12.44 -8.98
CA SER A 48 -5.73 -13.35 -10.09
C SER A 48 -7.12 -13.16 -10.67
N LYS A 49 -7.23 -13.24 -12.00
CA LYS A 49 -8.49 -13.11 -12.75
C LYS A 49 -8.60 -14.25 -13.75
N THR A 50 -9.75 -14.91 -13.81
CA THR A 50 -10.00 -15.98 -14.80
C THR A 50 -10.77 -15.38 -15.96
N ILE A 51 -10.30 -15.65 -17.18
CA ILE A 51 -10.92 -15.20 -18.42
C ILE A 51 -11.17 -16.39 -19.34
N GLN A 52 -12.17 -16.26 -20.20
CA GLN A 52 -12.39 -17.17 -21.33
C GLN A 52 -11.91 -16.46 -22.59
N ALA A 53 -10.94 -17.03 -23.29
CA ALA A 53 -10.37 -16.46 -24.49
C ALA A 53 -10.07 -17.58 -25.51
N PRO A 54 -10.54 -17.46 -26.76
CA PRO A 54 -10.34 -18.49 -27.78
C PRO A 54 -8.92 -18.50 -28.40
N SER A 55 -8.06 -17.53 -28.07
CA SER A 55 -6.77 -17.36 -28.71
C SER A 55 -5.74 -16.71 -27.78
N ILE A 56 -4.50 -17.18 -27.83
CA ILE A 56 -3.35 -16.69 -27.06
C ILE A 56 -3.18 -15.15 -27.15
N PRO A 57 -3.22 -14.49 -28.33
CA PRO A 57 -3.14 -13.02 -28.42
C PRO A 57 -4.22 -12.27 -27.62
N LYS A 58 -5.44 -12.83 -27.52
CA LYS A 58 -6.50 -12.24 -26.68
C LYS A 58 -6.19 -12.40 -25.18
N VAL A 59 -5.50 -13.47 -24.79
CA VAL A 59 -5.02 -13.68 -23.41
C VAL A 59 -3.97 -12.65 -23.05
N GLU A 60 -3.03 -12.35 -23.95
CA GLU A 60 -2.00 -11.33 -23.74
C GLU A 60 -2.60 -9.92 -23.62
N GLN A 61 -3.56 -9.56 -24.47
CA GLN A 61 -4.29 -8.29 -24.36
C GLN A 61 -5.03 -8.17 -23.03
N ALA A 62 -5.73 -9.24 -22.61
CA ALA A 62 -6.43 -9.27 -21.35
C ALA A 62 -5.47 -9.25 -20.14
N LEU A 63 -4.28 -9.85 -20.25
CA LEU A 63 -3.21 -9.73 -19.26
C LEU A 63 -2.72 -8.29 -19.15
N ALA A 64 -2.48 -7.61 -20.28
CA ALA A 64 -2.07 -6.21 -20.29
C ALA A 64 -3.14 -5.29 -19.67
N ALA A 65 -4.41 -5.51 -20.03
CA ALA A 65 -5.54 -4.79 -19.43
C ALA A 65 -5.65 -5.06 -17.92
N PHE A 66 -5.46 -6.31 -17.49
CA PHE A 66 -5.45 -6.68 -16.08
C PHE A 66 -4.27 -6.06 -15.32
N ILE A 67 -3.08 -6.02 -15.92
CA ILE A 67 -1.92 -5.31 -15.34
C ILE A 67 -2.25 -3.83 -15.18
N ALA A 68 -2.81 -3.19 -16.21
CA ALA A 68 -3.21 -1.78 -16.16
C ALA A 68 -4.30 -1.52 -15.13
N GLU A 69 -5.28 -2.41 -14.95
CA GLU A 69 -6.31 -2.35 -13.91
C GLU A 69 -5.68 -2.43 -12.51
N VAL A 70 -4.82 -3.42 -12.28
CA VAL A 70 -4.14 -3.63 -10.99
C VAL A 70 -3.13 -2.52 -10.66
N ASP A 71 -2.47 -1.94 -11.66
CA ASP A 71 -1.56 -0.81 -11.47
C ASP A 71 -2.31 0.52 -11.38
N LYS A 72 -3.46 0.70 -12.05
CA LYS A 72 -4.36 1.85 -11.84
C LYS A 72 -4.94 1.89 -10.44
N ASP A 73 -5.39 0.75 -9.90
CA ASP A 73 -5.80 0.63 -8.50
C ASP A 73 -4.72 1.10 -7.51
N LYS A 74 -3.44 1.05 -7.91
CA LYS A 74 -2.30 1.47 -7.09
C LYS A 74 -1.78 2.85 -7.44
N PHE A 75 -2.13 3.38 -8.60
CA PHE A 75 -1.71 4.68 -9.08
C PHE A 75 -2.71 5.72 -8.60
N LYS A 76 -2.52 6.15 -7.35
CA LYS A 76 -3.21 7.33 -6.83
C LYS A 76 -2.50 8.58 -7.34
N PRO A 77 -3.20 9.53 -7.98
CA PRO A 77 -2.58 10.80 -8.34
C PRO A 77 -2.06 11.46 -7.06
N PRO A 78 -0.84 12.03 -7.07
CA PRO A 78 -0.26 12.61 -5.87
C PRO A 78 -1.18 13.72 -5.35
N ALA A 79 -1.51 13.67 -4.05
CA ALA A 79 -2.22 14.75 -3.38
C ALA A 79 -1.51 16.08 -3.68
N LYS A 80 -2.24 17.02 -4.29
CA LYS A 80 -1.64 18.26 -4.79
C LYS A 80 -1.19 19.17 -3.65
N MET A 81 -1.87 19.09 -2.50
CA MET A 81 -1.61 19.93 -1.34
C MET A 81 -0.58 19.34 -0.35
N THR A 82 0.08 20.25 0.35
CA THR A 82 1.01 19.98 1.47
C THR A 82 0.26 19.93 2.78
N VAL A 83 0.86 19.34 3.81
CA VAL A 83 0.28 19.33 5.17
C VAL A 83 0.09 20.75 5.71
N LYS A 84 0.99 21.68 5.37
CA LYS A 84 0.83 23.11 5.71
C LYS A 84 -0.39 23.75 5.04
N GLN A 85 -0.67 23.42 3.79
CA GLN A 85 -1.87 23.92 3.11
C GLN A 85 -3.14 23.30 3.69
N LEU A 86 -3.08 22.00 4.03
CA LEU A 86 -4.17 21.31 4.71
C LEU A 86 -4.49 21.95 6.06
N SER A 87 -3.48 22.27 6.87
CA SER A 87 -3.71 22.85 8.21
C SER A 87 -4.42 24.20 8.14
N ILE A 88 -4.01 25.07 7.21
CA ILE A 88 -4.66 26.38 6.98
C ILE A 88 -6.12 26.18 6.57
N ARG A 89 -6.36 25.24 5.64
CA ARG A 89 -7.70 24.97 5.12
C ARG A 89 -8.60 24.34 6.18
N PHE A 90 -8.08 23.38 6.95
CA PHE A 90 -8.76 22.74 8.07
C PHE A 90 -9.24 23.76 9.10
N LEU A 91 -8.38 24.69 9.52
CA LEU A 91 -8.77 25.74 10.47
C LEU A 91 -9.78 26.75 9.90
N ARG A 92 -9.78 26.97 8.58
CA ARG A 92 -10.72 27.88 7.90
C ARG A 92 -12.10 27.24 7.74
N ASP A 93 -12.14 25.99 7.27
CA ASP A 93 -13.34 25.30 6.81
C ASP A 93 -14.07 24.54 7.94
N ASN A 94 -13.52 24.54 9.16
CA ASN A 94 -14.17 24.03 10.38
C ASN A 94 -14.59 25.20 11.31
N PRO A 95 -15.69 25.91 11.02
CA PRO A 95 -16.19 27.00 11.86
C PRO A 95 -16.80 26.51 13.18
N ASP A 96 -17.20 25.24 13.26
CA ASP A 96 -17.82 24.65 14.45
C ASP A 96 -16.84 24.44 15.62
N LEU A 97 -15.54 24.56 15.35
CA LEU A 97 -14.51 24.52 16.39
C LEU A 97 -14.62 25.78 17.25
N SER A 98 -14.80 25.59 18.56
CA SER A 98 -14.73 26.70 19.51
C SER A 98 -13.40 27.44 19.40
N GLU A 99 -13.42 28.75 19.66
CA GLU A 99 -12.25 29.61 19.52
C GLU A 99 -11.04 29.09 20.33
N HIS A 100 -11.31 28.60 21.54
CA HIS A 100 -10.28 27.99 22.40
C HIS A 100 -9.69 26.70 21.80
N THR A 101 -10.52 25.84 21.20
CA THR A 101 -10.05 24.62 20.53
C THR A 101 -9.21 24.96 19.30
N ARG A 102 -9.65 25.94 18.50
CA ARG A 102 -8.92 26.44 17.34
C ARG A 102 -7.56 27.00 17.73
N ALA A 103 -7.48 27.79 18.80
CA ALA A 103 -6.22 28.32 19.32
C ALA A 103 -5.28 27.19 19.74
N ASN A 104 -5.77 26.20 20.49
CA ASN A 104 -4.97 25.05 20.90
C ASN A 104 -4.47 24.22 19.72
N TYR A 105 -5.32 24.00 18.71
CA TYR A 105 -4.92 23.29 17.49
C TYR A 105 -3.80 24.03 16.78
N LYS A 106 -3.94 25.35 16.63
CA LYS A 106 -2.91 26.19 16.02
C LYS A 106 -1.57 26.10 16.76
N ILE A 107 -1.58 26.16 18.10
CA ILE A 107 -0.36 26.01 18.91
C ILE A 107 0.33 24.68 18.61
N HIS A 108 -0.39 23.56 18.65
CA HIS A 108 0.19 22.24 18.38
C HIS A 108 0.67 22.08 16.93
N LEU A 109 -0.06 22.68 15.97
CA LEU A 109 0.29 22.69 14.56
C LEU A 109 1.61 23.44 14.34
N ASP A 110 1.67 24.70 14.76
CA ASP A 110 2.83 25.58 14.54
C ASP A 110 4.06 25.09 15.32
N ASP A 111 3.88 24.61 16.54
CA ASP A 111 5.00 24.27 17.42
C ASP A 111 5.68 22.94 17.11
N ARG A 112 4.93 21.95 16.60
CA ARG A 112 5.37 20.55 16.56
C ARG A 112 5.10 19.88 15.22
N ILE A 113 3.89 20.02 14.68
CA ILE A 113 3.48 19.26 13.49
C ILE A 113 4.08 19.86 12.22
N LEU A 114 3.91 21.17 12.01
CA LEU A 114 4.37 21.85 10.80
C LEU A 114 5.89 21.86 10.60
N PRO A 115 6.73 21.97 11.66
CA PRO A 115 8.18 21.83 11.51
C PRO A 115 8.63 20.48 10.93
N VAL A 116 7.85 19.42 11.14
CA VAL A 116 8.21 18.05 10.71
C VAL A 116 7.49 17.68 9.42
N PHE A 117 6.19 17.95 9.33
CA PHE A 117 5.33 17.48 8.24
C PHE A 117 4.93 18.57 7.25
N GLY A 118 5.14 19.85 7.57
CA GLY A 118 4.54 20.97 6.84
C GLY A 118 4.84 20.98 5.34
N ASP A 119 6.09 20.70 4.98
CA ASP A 119 6.55 20.69 3.59
C ASP A 119 6.25 19.38 2.85
N LEU A 120 5.86 18.33 3.59
CA LEU A 120 5.48 17.06 2.99
C LEU A 120 4.14 17.17 2.28
N LYS A 121 4.03 16.45 1.16
CA LYS A 121 2.74 16.19 0.52
C LYS A 121 1.95 15.21 1.37
N ILE A 122 0.65 15.40 1.42
CA ILE A 122 -0.26 14.61 2.25
C ILE A 122 -0.17 13.10 1.91
N ASP A 123 -0.15 12.75 0.62
CA ASP A 123 0.02 11.37 0.12
C ASP A 123 1.37 10.73 0.53
N LYS A 124 2.37 11.53 0.91
CA LYS A 124 3.66 11.02 1.39
C LYS A 124 3.70 10.79 2.90
N VAL A 125 2.69 11.24 3.64
CA VAL A 125 2.61 10.99 5.08
C VAL A 125 2.07 9.58 5.29
N LYS A 126 2.92 8.71 5.83
CA LYS A 126 2.58 7.32 6.16
C LYS A 126 2.31 7.19 7.66
N PRO A 127 1.52 6.19 8.09
CA PRO A 127 1.33 5.90 9.51
C PRO A 127 2.65 5.72 10.27
N ALA A 128 3.65 5.09 9.65
CA ALA A 128 4.99 4.94 10.23
C ALA A 128 5.61 6.30 10.62
N HIS A 129 5.54 7.31 9.76
CA HIS A 129 6.09 8.64 10.08
C HIS A 129 5.36 9.29 11.26
N ILE A 130 4.06 9.02 11.43
CA ILE A 130 3.28 9.52 12.57
C ILE A 130 3.74 8.82 13.86
N TYR A 131 3.87 7.50 13.85
CA TYR A 131 4.33 6.76 15.04
C TYR A 131 5.75 7.13 15.43
N ASP A 132 6.65 7.27 14.47
CA ASP A 132 8.02 7.74 14.72
C ASP A 132 8.01 9.14 15.35
N PHE A 133 7.20 10.05 14.80
CA PHE A 133 7.03 11.38 15.37
C PHE A 133 6.49 11.35 16.81
N LEU A 134 5.45 10.55 17.10
CA LEU A 134 4.91 10.42 18.45
C LEU A 134 5.93 9.83 19.44
N SER A 135 6.75 8.87 19.00
CA SER A 135 7.85 8.33 19.80
C SER A 135 8.86 9.42 20.13
N ASN A 136 9.28 10.20 19.12
CA ASN A 136 10.20 11.31 19.30
C ASN A 136 9.68 12.31 20.35
N LEU A 137 8.37 12.56 20.44
CA LEU A 137 7.82 13.48 21.45
C LEU A 137 8.01 13.02 22.90
N THR A 138 8.32 11.74 23.13
CA THR A 138 8.63 11.21 24.47
C THR A 138 10.10 11.37 24.86
N GLU A 139 10.95 11.74 23.90
CA GLU A 139 12.39 11.90 24.11
C GLU A 139 12.74 13.20 24.84
N ASP A 140 13.91 13.18 25.50
CA ASP A 140 14.44 14.34 26.20
C ASP A 140 14.87 15.44 25.21
N GLY A 141 14.78 16.70 25.64
CA GLY A 141 15.12 17.86 24.81
C GLY A 141 14.03 18.32 23.83
N ILE A 142 12.90 17.61 23.72
CA ILE A 142 11.77 18.06 22.90
C ILE A 142 11.02 19.21 23.55
N ARG A 143 10.95 19.25 24.89
CA ARG A 143 10.16 20.25 25.60
C ARG A 143 10.68 21.67 25.34
N LYS A 144 9.76 22.61 25.09
CA LYS A 144 10.10 24.03 24.90
C LYS A 144 10.35 24.78 26.22
N ASP A 145 10.07 24.16 27.36
CA ASP A 145 10.22 24.76 28.68
C ASP A 145 11.60 24.49 29.33
N ASN A 146 12.57 23.98 28.56
CA ASN A 146 13.92 23.60 29.01
C ASN A 146 13.94 22.64 30.23
N LYS A 147 12.84 21.94 30.49
CA LYS A 147 12.78 20.93 31.54
C LYS A 147 13.24 19.57 30.99
N PRO A 148 13.86 18.74 31.83
CA PRO A 148 14.24 17.39 31.42
C PRO A 148 13.00 16.52 31.18
N GLY A 149 13.16 15.55 30.28
CA GLY A 149 12.16 14.58 29.86
C GLY A 149 11.34 14.99 28.65
N GLY A 150 10.48 14.08 28.20
CA GLY A 150 9.58 14.30 27.08
C GLY A 150 8.25 14.97 27.44
N LEU A 151 7.37 15.03 26.45
CA LEU A 151 5.99 15.48 26.64
C LEU A 151 5.17 14.45 27.42
N GLY A 152 4.27 14.94 28.27
CA GLY A 152 3.33 14.08 28.99
C GLY A 152 2.39 13.32 28.04
N PRO A 153 1.94 12.11 28.38
CA PRO A 153 1.08 11.29 27.53
C PRO A 153 -0.20 11.99 27.06
N ALA A 154 -0.82 12.79 27.94
CA ALA A 154 -2.01 13.57 27.61
C ALA A 154 -1.76 14.61 26.51
N THR A 155 -0.57 15.22 26.48
CA THR A 155 -0.21 16.20 25.44
C THR A 155 0.07 15.50 24.12
N ILE A 156 0.73 14.35 24.15
CA ILE A 156 0.98 13.53 22.96
C ILE A 156 -0.34 13.07 22.34
N GLN A 157 -1.30 12.63 23.16
CA GLN A 157 -2.65 12.30 22.69
C GLN A 157 -3.36 13.49 22.04
N LYS A 158 -3.26 14.70 22.61
CA LYS A 158 -3.83 15.91 21.98
C LYS A 158 -3.21 16.16 20.60
N ILE A 159 -1.89 16.06 20.48
CA ILE A 159 -1.19 16.23 19.19
C ILE A 159 -1.65 15.17 18.19
N PHE A 160 -1.79 13.92 18.62
CA PHE A 160 -2.32 12.85 17.79
C PHE A 160 -3.77 13.11 17.34
N HIS A 161 -4.65 13.59 18.24
CA HIS A 161 -6.03 13.94 17.88
C HIS A 161 -6.09 15.07 16.85
N VAL A 162 -5.22 16.09 16.95
CA VAL A 162 -5.12 17.15 15.93
C VAL A 162 -4.75 16.57 14.58
N LEU A 163 -3.72 15.71 14.53
CA LEU A 163 -3.33 15.02 13.30
C LEU A 163 -4.48 14.18 12.74
N SER A 164 -5.10 13.35 13.57
CA SER A 164 -6.22 12.49 13.17
C SER A 164 -7.37 13.31 12.60
N SER A 165 -7.79 14.38 13.30
CA SER A 165 -8.89 15.25 12.85
C SER A 165 -8.57 15.94 11.52
N MET A 166 -7.33 16.39 11.34
CA MET A 166 -6.88 17.04 10.12
C MET A 166 -6.81 16.08 8.93
N PHE A 167 -6.31 14.85 9.13
CA PHE A 167 -6.27 13.83 8.07
C PHE A 167 -7.65 13.25 7.76
N SER A 168 -8.54 13.09 8.75
CA SER A 168 -9.94 12.72 8.51
C SER A 168 -10.64 13.76 7.64
N PHE A 169 -10.46 15.05 7.94
CA PHE A 169 -10.96 16.14 7.10
C PHE A 169 -10.42 16.06 5.66
N ALA A 170 -9.14 15.71 5.48
CA ALA A 170 -8.57 15.53 4.15
C ALA A 170 -9.18 14.34 3.38
N THR A 171 -9.54 13.27 4.09
CA THR A 171 -10.26 12.12 3.51
C THR A 171 -11.69 12.50 3.12
N ASP A 172 -12.41 13.23 3.96
CA ASP A 172 -13.78 13.69 3.66
C ASP A 172 -13.83 14.60 2.43
N MET A 173 -12.73 15.29 2.14
CA MET A 173 -12.57 16.14 0.96
C MET A 173 -12.14 15.39 -0.31
N GLU A 174 -11.96 14.07 -0.25
CA GLU A 174 -11.40 13.24 -1.33
C GLU A 174 -10.00 13.68 -1.81
N GLU A 175 -9.26 14.44 -0.99
CA GLU A 175 -7.84 14.74 -1.24
C GLU A 175 -6.95 13.51 -0.90
N ILE A 176 -7.52 12.55 -0.16
CA ILE A 176 -6.93 11.27 0.21
C ILE A 176 -8.06 10.22 0.30
N GLU A 177 -7.78 8.97 -0.03
CA GLU A 177 -8.64 7.79 0.21
C GLU A 177 -8.02 6.85 1.25
#